data_AF-A0A7K4HC54-F1
#
_entry.id   AF-A0A7K4HC54-F1
#
_cell.length_a   1.000
_cell.length_b   1.000
_cell.length_c   1.000
_cell.angle_alpha   90.00
_cell.angle_beta   90.00
_cell.angle_gamma   90.00
#
_symmetry.space_group_name_H-M   'P 1'
#
loop_
_entity.id
_entity.type
_entity.pdbx_description
1 polymer ?
#
loop_
_entity_poly.entity_id
_entity_poly.type
_entity_poly.pdbx_seq_one_letter_code
_entity_poly.pdbx_strand_id
1 'polypeptide(L)'
;MRKNLNRILFVFLITTMIFPMLSVVAQVEPAQAPRRFRFGIPGTPADHWDQAITPGWSVTDLWYAPFCTQSLVAVNDEFDKGIADDVPASELWLPGLATSWEIEEWWPEEMNSYPDTPFINKGGVKSISFTLRENVKFHDGSDWNATVAKWNIDRLFIITGNLTGRGDTRNLYTFWRRVWEWEYFFTPSWNLSSYKGVYGWYDTWSNPGYAPFQMYPIVNHVEIVDNAESGGKIKVVFNDWNSDIITNWGPLRYISMETYADYWDRGIYGHDPSDPIPHMVGTGPYIYEGHNEAAGGGSM
;
A
#
# COMPACT_ATOMS: atom_id res chain seq x y z
N MET A 1 40.24 45.33 -16.55
CA MET A 1 39.72 43.93 -16.46
C MET A 1 39.83 43.12 -17.76
N ARG A 2 39.75 43.71 -18.97
CA ARG A 2 39.85 42.95 -20.24
C ARG A 2 41.12 42.11 -20.44
N LYS A 3 42.28 42.54 -19.91
CA LYS A 3 43.57 41.80 -20.06
C LYS A 3 43.57 40.39 -19.44
N ASN A 4 42.67 40.11 -18.49
CA ASN A 4 42.64 38.81 -17.80
C ASN A 4 41.41 37.96 -18.15
N LEU A 5 40.46 38.50 -18.93
CA LEU A 5 39.22 37.79 -19.26
C LEU A 5 39.50 36.50 -20.04
N ASN A 6 40.41 36.54 -21.01
CA ASN A 6 40.78 35.37 -21.81
C ASN A 6 41.47 34.29 -20.96
N ARG A 7 42.23 34.68 -19.93
CA ARG A 7 42.87 33.73 -19.00
C ARG A 7 41.83 33.07 -18.09
N ILE A 8 40.84 33.84 -17.62
CA ILE A 8 39.75 33.33 -16.77
C ILE A 8 38.88 32.36 -17.58
N LEU A 9 38.49 32.71 -18.82
CA LEU A 9 37.69 31.83 -19.68
C LEU A 9 38.42 30.53 -20.01
N PHE A 10 39.72 30.60 -20.28
CA PHE A 10 40.52 29.41 -20.54
C PHE A 10 40.65 28.49 -19.31
N VAL A 11 40.89 29.06 -18.13
CA VAL A 11 40.90 28.29 -16.87
C VAL A 11 39.55 27.64 -16.63
N PHE A 12 38.45 28.39 -16.82
CA PHE A 12 37.09 27.88 -16.60
C PHE A 12 36.78 26.70 -17.53
N LEU A 13 37.10 26.83 -18.83
CA LEU A 13 36.92 25.79 -19.84
C LEU A 13 37.72 24.52 -19.51
N ILE A 14 38.98 24.69 -19.10
CA ILE A 14 39.83 23.57 -18.68
C ILE A 14 39.26 22.90 -17.43
N THR A 15 38.85 23.66 -16.41
CA THR A 15 38.28 23.08 -15.20
C THR A 15 36.97 22.34 -15.50
N THR A 16 36.09 22.86 -16.36
CA THR A 16 34.82 22.20 -16.70
C THR A 16 35.02 20.94 -17.55
N MET A 17 36.13 20.84 -18.29
CA MET A 17 36.47 19.64 -19.05
C MET A 17 37.17 18.60 -18.16
N ILE A 18 38.05 19.01 -17.25
CA ILE A 18 38.84 18.10 -16.42
C ILE A 18 38.04 17.59 -15.20
N PHE A 19 37.22 18.42 -14.55
CA PHE A 19 36.47 18.00 -13.37
C PHE A 19 35.56 16.78 -13.57
N PRO A 20 34.81 16.63 -14.69
CA PRO A 20 34.04 15.40 -14.92
C PRO A 20 34.90 14.19 -15.30
N MET A 21 36.16 14.38 -15.70
CA MET A 21 37.11 13.30 -16.01
C MET A 21 37.93 12.86 -14.80
N LEU A 22 37.98 13.65 -13.72
CA LEU A 22 38.44 13.15 -12.43
C LEU A 22 37.38 12.19 -11.94
N SER A 23 37.54 10.92 -12.29
CA SER A 23 36.88 9.82 -11.59
C SER A 23 37.18 10.03 -10.12
N VAL A 24 36.20 10.55 -9.38
CA VAL A 24 36.18 10.49 -7.93
C VAL A 24 36.18 9.01 -7.65
N VAL A 25 37.37 8.45 -7.44
CA VAL A 25 37.51 7.14 -6.83
C VAL A 25 36.99 7.38 -5.43
N ALA A 26 35.68 7.18 -5.24
CA ALA A 26 35.09 7.16 -3.93
C ALA A 26 35.93 6.15 -3.15
N GLN A 27 36.70 6.63 -2.18
CA GLN A 27 37.31 5.72 -1.24
C GLN A 27 36.14 4.99 -0.60
N VAL A 28 36.03 3.70 -0.92
CA VAL A 28 35.09 2.81 -0.27
C VAL A 28 35.54 2.80 1.18
N GLU A 29 34.87 3.60 2.02
CA GLU A 29 35.06 3.46 3.46
C GLU A 29 34.74 1.99 3.78
N PRO A 30 35.59 1.31 4.58
CA PRO A 30 35.28 -0.03 5.01
C PRO A 30 33.87 -0.02 5.62
N ALA A 31 33.02 -0.94 5.16
CA ALA A 31 31.62 -0.99 5.60
C ALA A 31 31.59 -0.88 7.13
N GLN A 32 31.01 0.20 7.65
CA GLN A 32 30.82 0.34 9.09
C GLN A 32 30.07 -0.90 9.58
N ALA A 33 30.52 -1.48 10.69
CA ALA A 33 29.81 -2.60 11.28
C ALA A 33 28.33 -2.24 11.43
N PRO A 34 27.39 -3.16 11.12
CA PRO A 34 25.96 -2.88 11.19
C PRO A 34 25.61 -2.24 12.53
N ARG A 35 25.05 -1.04 12.50
CA ARG A 35 24.56 -0.40 13.72
C ARG A 35 23.30 -1.14 14.14
N ARG A 36 23.39 -1.88 15.24
CA ARG A 36 22.26 -2.60 15.82
C ARG A 36 21.59 -1.71 16.85
N PHE A 37 20.32 -1.41 16.62
CA PHE A 37 19.48 -0.73 17.60
C PHE A 37 18.61 -1.78 18.31
N ARG A 38 18.42 -1.62 19.62
CA ARG A 38 17.52 -2.46 20.40
C ARG A 38 16.38 -1.59 20.90
N PHE A 39 15.16 -1.97 20.56
CA PHE A 39 13.95 -1.29 20.99
C PHE A 39 13.17 -2.20 21.93
N GLY A 40 12.82 -1.69 23.11
CA GLY A 40 11.86 -2.36 23.98
C GLY A 40 10.46 -2.01 23.52
N ILE A 41 9.70 -2.99 23.05
CA ILE A 41 8.36 -2.78 22.53
C ILE A 41 7.35 -3.48 23.45
N PRO A 42 6.41 -2.75 24.07
CA PRO A 42 5.24 -3.36 24.69
C PRO A 42 4.29 -3.83 23.57
N GLY A 43 3.82 -5.08 23.62
CA GLY A 43 2.90 -5.58 22.61
C GLY A 43 2.57 -7.07 22.77
N THR A 44 1.59 -7.52 21.99
CA THR A 44 1.28 -8.94 21.83
C THR A 44 2.35 -9.62 20.97
N PRO A 45 2.55 -10.94 21.07
CA PRO A 45 3.41 -11.70 20.17
C PRO A 45 3.08 -11.43 18.69
N ALA A 46 4.07 -11.68 17.82
CA ALA A 46 3.88 -11.56 16.38
C ALA A 46 2.95 -12.68 15.91
N ASP A 47 1.66 -12.40 15.75
CA ASP A 47 0.64 -13.44 15.52
C ASP A 47 0.54 -13.83 14.04
N HIS A 48 0.43 -12.87 13.13
CA HIS A 48 0.30 -13.11 11.69
C HIS A 48 1.15 -12.15 10.87
N TRP A 49 1.58 -12.61 9.69
CA TRP A 49 2.52 -11.93 8.80
C TRP A 49 1.85 -11.29 7.58
N ASP A 50 0.54 -11.13 7.63
CA ASP A 50 -0.27 -10.73 6.50
C ASP A 50 -1.33 -9.72 6.92
N GLN A 51 -1.28 -8.53 6.31
CA GLN A 51 -2.20 -7.44 6.57
C GLN A 51 -3.69 -7.85 6.42
N ALA A 52 -3.99 -8.85 5.60
CA ALA A 52 -5.36 -9.36 5.46
C ALA A 52 -5.93 -9.95 6.77
N ILE A 53 -5.07 -10.42 7.68
CA ILE A 53 -5.48 -11.12 8.90
C ILE A 53 -4.80 -10.62 10.18
N THR A 54 -3.74 -9.83 10.05
CA THR A 54 -3.03 -9.25 11.19
C THR A 54 -3.92 -8.20 11.87
N PRO A 55 -4.12 -8.29 13.20
CA PRO A 55 -4.80 -7.25 13.94
C PRO A 55 -4.04 -5.93 13.86
N GLY A 56 -4.78 -4.84 13.70
CA GLY A 56 -4.21 -3.50 13.84
C GLY A 56 -3.58 -3.33 15.22
N TRP A 57 -2.48 -2.57 15.29
CA TRP A 57 -1.72 -2.32 16.52
C TRP A 57 -0.95 -3.53 17.08
N SER A 58 -0.92 -4.65 16.37
CA SER A 58 -0.05 -5.77 16.74
C SER A 58 1.44 -5.41 16.56
N VAL A 59 2.35 -6.18 17.18
CA VAL A 59 3.79 -5.96 16.98
C VAL A 59 4.19 -6.12 15.51
N THR A 60 3.54 -7.04 14.79
CA THR A 60 3.77 -7.23 13.36
C THR A 60 3.34 -6.01 12.57
N ASP A 61 2.16 -5.47 12.86
CA ASP A 61 1.61 -4.30 12.17
C ASP A 61 2.39 -3.01 12.44
N LEU A 62 2.79 -2.76 13.69
CA LEU A 62 3.41 -1.49 14.07
C LEU A 62 4.93 -1.45 13.83
N TRP A 63 5.59 -2.61 13.89
CA TRP A 63 7.05 -2.65 13.93
C TRP A 63 7.62 -3.46 12.79
N TYR A 64 7.25 -4.73 12.66
CA TYR A 64 7.87 -5.56 11.61
C TYR A 64 7.50 -5.08 10.20
N ALA A 65 6.22 -4.87 9.94
CA ALA A 65 5.72 -4.62 8.60
C ALA A 65 6.20 -3.26 8.04
N PRO A 66 6.16 -2.13 8.77
CA PRO A 66 6.70 -0.85 8.27
C PRO A 66 8.20 -0.87 7.95
N PHE A 67 8.98 -1.74 8.60
CA PHE A 67 10.41 -1.87 8.35
C PHE A 67 10.76 -2.89 7.26
N CYS A 68 9.95 -3.96 7.11
CA CYS A 68 10.20 -5.02 6.14
C CYS A 68 9.49 -4.79 4.80
N THR A 69 8.47 -3.96 4.75
CA THR A 69 7.66 -3.71 3.55
C THR A 69 7.57 -2.21 3.26
N GLN A 70 7.01 -1.86 2.10
CA GLN A 70 6.66 -0.48 1.77
C GLN A 70 5.25 -0.43 1.19
N SER A 71 4.67 0.76 1.21
CA SER A 71 3.36 1.07 0.63
C SER A 71 3.50 1.85 -0.67
N LEU A 72 2.42 1.98 -1.47
CA LEU A 72 2.44 2.82 -2.69
C LEU A 72 2.83 4.26 -2.34
N VAL A 73 2.20 4.79 -1.30
CA VAL A 73 2.46 6.12 -0.77
C VAL A 73 2.79 6.01 0.71
N ALA A 74 3.69 6.87 1.17
CA ALA A 74 3.87 7.14 2.59
C ALA A 74 3.01 8.35 2.97
N VAL A 75 2.64 8.45 4.24
CA VAL A 75 1.99 9.63 4.81
C VAL A 75 2.98 10.36 5.71
N ASN A 76 2.96 11.69 5.72
CA ASN A 76 3.78 12.46 6.63
C ASN A 76 3.20 12.43 8.06
N ASP A 77 3.97 12.89 9.06
CA ASP A 77 3.50 13.00 10.45
C ASP A 77 2.34 14.00 10.62
N GLU A 78 2.03 14.78 9.57
CA GLU A 78 0.93 15.73 9.51
C GLU A 78 -0.30 15.16 8.79
N PHE A 79 -0.40 13.84 8.64
CA PHE A 79 -1.51 13.22 7.89
C PHE A 79 -2.89 13.61 8.44
N ASP A 80 -2.99 13.85 9.75
CA ASP A 80 -4.21 14.34 10.41
C ASP A 80 -4.59 15.78 10.00
N LYS A 81 -3.65 16.60 9.50
CA LYS A 81 -3.95 17.97 9.04
C LYS A 81 -4.78 17.99 7.77
N GLY A 82 -4.70 16.96 6.92
CA GLY A 82 -5.56 16.85 5.74
C GLY A 82 -7.05 16.72 6.10
N ILE A 83 -7.34 16.26 7.32
CA ILE A 83 -8.70 16.12 7.84
C ILE A 83 -9.19 17.43 8.50
N ALA A 84 -8.27 18.25 9.02
CA ALA A 84 -8.61 19.45 9.79
C ALA A 84 -8.48 20.78 9.03
N ASP A 85 -7.63 20.86 8.00
CA ASP A 85 -7.15 22.13 7.42
C ASP A 85 -7.49 22.33 5.93
N ASP A 86 -8.50 21.64 5.38
CA ASP A 86 -8.93 21.73 3.96
C ASP A 86 -7.82 21.43 2.93
N VAL A 87 -6.73 20.78 3.32
CA VAL A 87 -5.67 20.31 2.40
C VAL A 87 -6.06 18.93 1.87
N PRO A 88 -6.19 18.74 0.54
CA PRO A 88 -6.49 17.43 -0.01
C PRO A 88 -5.46 16.40 0.47
N ALA A 89 -5.90 15.26 1.00
CA ALA A 89 -5.00 14.24 1.54
C ALA A 89 -3.90 13.84 0.54
N SER A 90 -4.20 13.87 -0.77
CA SER A 90 -3.26 13.59 -1.86
C SER A 90 -2.05 14.52 -1.93
N GLU A 91 -2.13 15.72 -1.36
CA GLU A 91 -1.02 16.67 -1.29
C GLU A 91 -0.07 16.37 -0.11
N LEU A 92 -0.52 15.58 0.87
CA LEU A 92 0.28 15.16 2.04
C LEU A 92 0.99 13.83 1.82
N TRP A 93 0.71 13.15 0.72
CA TRP A 93 1.33 11.87 0.40
C TRP A 93 2.77 12.07 -0.08
N LEU A 94 3.63 11.16 0.36
CA LEU A 94 5.02 11.08 -0.01
C LEU A 94 5.24 9.85 -0.91
N PRO A 95 6.13 9.93 -1.91
CA PRO A 95 6.47 8.79 -2.75
C PRO A 95 6.94 7.57 -1.93
N GLY A 96 6.37 6.40 -2.24
CA GLY A 96 6.77 5.10 -1.71
C GLY A 96 7.16 4.15 -2.84
N LEU A 97 6.36 3.10 -3.02
CA LEU A 97 6.42 2.22 -4.19
C LEU A 97 5.79 2.83 -5.45
N ALA A 98 5.01 3.89 -5.30
CA ALA A 98 4.60 4.78 -6.38
C ALA A 98 5.41 6.09 -6.31
N THR A 99 5.80 6.61 -7.47
CA THR A 99 6.54 7.87 -7.62
C THR A 99 5.60 9.05 -7.87
N SER A 100 4.42 8.80 -8.42
CA SER A 100 3.38 9.79 -8.63
C SER A 100 2.00 9.15 -8.69
N TRP A 101 0.97 9.97 -8.51
CA TRP A 101 -0.43 9.58 -8.61
C TRP A 101 -1.25 10.68 -9.29
N GLU A 102 -2.32 10.26 -9.95
CA GLU A 102 -3.28 11.14 -10.60
C GLU A 102 -4.70 10.68 -10.21
N ILE A 103 -5.48 11.58 -9.62
CA ILE A 103 -6.91 11.33 -9.38
C ILE A 103 -7.63 11.56 -10.71
N GLU A 104 -7.98 10.48 -11.41
CA GLU A 104 -8.57 10.56 -12.75
C GLU A 104 -10.04 10.98 -12.69
N GLU A 105 -10.76 10.46 -11.70
CA GLU A 105 -12.20 10.69 -11.58
C GLU A 105 -12.57 10.96 -10.12
N TRP A 106 -13.34 12.02 -9.92
CA TRP A 106 -14.04 12.33 -8.68
C TRP A 106 -15.50 11.93 -8.80
N TRP A 107 -16.10 11.54 -7.68
CA TRP A 107 -17.55 11.48 -7.61
C TRP A 107 -18.12 12.91 -7.70
N PRO A 108 -19.22 13.12 -8.45
CA PRO A 108 -19.84 14.44 -8.59
C PRO A 108 -20.51 14.86 -7.28
N GLU A 109 -20.53 16.15 -6.94
CA GLU A 109 -21.35 16.60 -5.79
C GLU A 109 -22.84 16.32 -6.07
N GLU A 110 -23.45 15.44 -5.27
CA GLU A 110 -24.81 14.98 -5.49
C GLU A 110 -25.56 14.83 -4.17
N MET A 111 -26.87 15.12 -4.20
CA MET A 111 -27.75 14.84 -3.08
C MET A 111 -27.80 13.32 -2.84
N ASN A 112 -27.73 12.91 -1.58
CA ASN A 112 -28.04 11.53 -1.21
C ASN A 112 -29.49 11.17 -1.59
N SER A 113 -29.74 9.88 -1.77
CA SER A 113 -31.02 9.33 -2.22
C SER A 113 -32.00 9.15 -1.07
N TYR A 114 -31.62 9.54 0.16
CA TYR A 114 -32.42 9.33 1.35
C TYR A 114 -33.30 10.55 1.64
N PRO A 115 -34.64 10.42 1.55
CA PRO A 115 -35.54 11.58 1.55
C PRO A 115 -35.67 12.26 2.91
N ASP A 116 -35.54 11.51 4.02
CA ASP A 116 -35.85 12.01 5.36
C ASP A 116 -34.74 12.86 5.97
N THR A 117 -33.52 12.71 5.49
CA THR A 117 -32.35 13.48 5.93
C THR A 117 -31.46 13.77 4.71
N PRO A 118 -31.82 14.79 3.91
CA PRO A 118 -31.09 15.12 2.70
C PRO A 118 -29.79 15.86 3.02
N PHE A 119 -28.70 15.46 2.37
CA PHE A 119 -27.43 16.18 2.37
C PHE A 119 -26.69 15.95 1.04
N ILE A 120 -25.86 16.91 0.66
CA ILE A 120 -25.02 16.80 -0.54
C ILE A 120 -23.77 16.02 -0.14
N ASN A 121 -23.55 14.87 -0.76
CA ASN A 121 -22.26 14.21 -0.73
C ASN A 121 -21.25 15.04 -1.51
N LYS A 122 -20.11 15.31 -0.89
CA LYS A 122 -19.04 16.13 -1.46
C LYS A 122 -17.73 15.36 -1.42
N GLY A 123 -16.83 15.71 -2.33
CA GLY A 123 -15.58 14.99 -2.48
C GLY A 123 -15.81 13.54 -2.90
N GLY A 124 -14.84 12.67 -2.63
CA GLY A 124 -14.92 11.26 -2.98
C GLY A 124 -14.14 10.95 -4.25
N VAL A 125 -13.15 10.09 -4.10
CA VAL A 125 -12.31 9.63 -5.19
C VAL A 125 -12.98 8.43 -5.84
N LYS A 126 -13.23 8.50 -7.15
CA LYS A 126 -13.75 7.37 -7.93
C LYS A 126 -12.64 6.50 -8.49
N SER A 127 -11.54 7.09 -8.95
CA SER A 127 -10.36 6.31 -9.35
C SER A 127 -9.04 7.09 -9.27
N ILE A 128 -7.96 6.35 -9.04
CA ILE A 128 -6.59 6.89 -8.97
C ILE A 128 -5.65 6.02 -9.79
N SER A 129 -4.84 6.68 -10.59
CA SER A 129 -3.74 6.09 -11.34
C SER A 129 -2.42 6.29 -10.60
N PHE A 130 -1.67 5.22 -10.36
CA PHE A 130 -0.35 5.26 -9.73
C PHE A 130 0.76 4.89 -10.72
N THR A 131 1.78 5.73 -10.82
CA THR A 131 3.02 5.41 -11.52
C THR A 131 3.97 4.73 -10.54
N LEU A 132 4.36 3.49 -10.83
CA LEU A 132 5.16 2.66 -9.94
C LEU A 132 6.66 2.94 -10.09
N ARG A 133 7.39 2.85 -8.98
CA ARG A 133 8.83 3.06 -8.93
C ARG A 133 9.57 1.91 -9.63
N GLU A 134 10.44 2.26 -10.57
CA GLU A 134 11.28 1.31 -11.29
C GLU A 134 12.48 0.85 -10.47
N ASN A 135 13.08 -0.28 -10.87
CA ASN A 135 14.29 -0.87 -10.29
C ASN A 135 14.16 -1.22 -8.80
N VAL A 136 12.93 -1.46 -8.33
CA VAL A 136 12.65 -1.94 -6.98
C VAL A 136 12.62 -3.47 -7.01
N LYS A 137 13.30 -4.08 -6.05
CA LYS A 137 13.28 -5.52 -5.83
C LYS A 137 12.77 -5.84 -4.44
N PHE A 138 12.11 -6.97 -4.31
CA PHE A 138 11.82 -7.59 -3.03
C PHE A 138 13.10 -8.20 -2.43
N HIS A 139 13.06 -8.54 -1.14
CA HIS A 139 14.21 -9.13 -0.43
C HIS A 139 14.66 -10.48 -0.99
N ASP A 140 13.79 -11.19 -1.71
CA ASP A 140 14.10 -12.43 -2.44
C ASP A 140 14.71 -12.18 -3.83
N GLY A 141 14.78 -10.92 -4.28
CA GLY A 141 15.29 -10.52 -5.59
C GLY A 141 14.24 -10.50 -6.70
N SER A 142 12.96 -10.78 -6.41
CA SER A 142 11.88 -10.66 -7.39
C SER A 142 11.58 -9.19 -7.71
N ASP A 143 11.05 -8.91 -8.89
CA ASP A 143 10.77 -7.54 -9.34
C ASP A 143 9.46 -6.98 -8.78
N TRP A 144 9.48 -5.68 -8.46
CA TRP A 144 8.28 -4.89 -8.24
C TRP A 144 7.76 -4.32 -9.56
N ASN A 145 6.49 -4.63 -9.88
CA ASN A 145 5.81 -4.12 -11.07
C ASN A 145 4.28 -4.08 -10.90
N ALA A 146 3.57 -3.63 -11.94
CA ALA A 146 2.12 -3.49 -11.96
C ALA A 146 1.37 -4.81 -11.69
N THR A 147 1.90 -5.94 -12.16
CA THR A 147 1.32 -7.26 -11.90
C THR A 147 1.38 -7.59 -10.40
N VAL A 148 2.53 -7.38 -9.76
CA VAL A 148 2.70 -7.61 -8.32
C VAL A 148 1.87 -6.64 -7.48
N ALA A 149 1.76 -5.38 -7.91
CA ALA A 149 0.93 -4.38 -7.26
C ALA A 149 -0.55 -4.78 -7.27
N LYS A 150 -1.09 -5.15 -8.45
CA LYS A 150 -2.46 -5.66 -8.57
C LYS A 150 -2.66 -6.92 -7.73
N TRP A 151 -1.72 -7.87 -7.81
CA TRP A 151 -1.80 -9.13 -7.06
C TRP A 151 -1.97 -8.88 -5.55
N ASN A 152 -1.14 -8.01 -4.96
CA ASN A 152 -1.25 -7.72 -3.53
C ASN A 152 -2.61 -7.10 -3.14
N ILE A 153 -3.14 -6.19 -3.96
CA ILE A 153 -4.43 -5.54 -3.70
C ILE A 153 -5.57 -6.55 -3.86
N ASP A 154 -5.60 -7.29 -4.96
CA ASP A 154 -6.64 -8.29 -5.24
C ASP A 154 -6.69 -9.35 -4.13
N ARG A 155 -5.52 -9.88 -3.74
CA ARG A 155 -5.35 -10.86 -2.65
C ARG A 155 -6.01 -10.38 -1.36
N LEU A 156 -5.82 -9.11 -1.00
CA LEU A 156 -6.40 -8.54 0.22
C LEU A 156 -7.93 -8.65 0.24
N PHE A 157 -8.60 -8.27 -0.86
CA PHE A 157 -10.06 -8.35 -0.94
C PHE A 157 -10.55 -9.80 -1.07
N ILE A 158 -9.83 -10.65 -1.80
CA ILE A 158 -10.16 -12.08 -1.93
C ILE A 158 -10.11 -12.79 -0.56
N ILE A 159 -9.05 -12.55 0.22
CA ILE A 159 -8.89 -13.16 1.56
C ILE A 159 -9.93 -12.60 2.51
N THR A 160 -10.02 -11.27 2.65
CA THR A 160 -10.89 -10.63 3.66
C THR A 160 -12.38 -10.82 3.37
N GLY A 161 -12.73 -10.95 2.09
CA GLY A 161 -14.06 -11.32 1.63
C GLY A 161 -14.32 -12.83 1.68
N ASN A 162 -13.31 -13.68 1.90
CA ASN A 162 -13.40 -15.13 1.78
C ASN A 162 -14.00 -15.61 0.44
N LEU A 163 -13.56 -14.99 -0.67
CA LEU A 163 -14.15 -15.19 -2.00
C LEU A 163 -13.75 -16.52 -2.67
N THR A 164 -12.92 -17.34 -2.04
CA THR A 164 -12.59 -18.71 -2.49
C THR A 164 -12.99 -19.78 -1.49
N GLY A 165 -13.47 -19.41 -0.31
CA GLY A 165 -13.72 -20.33 0.81
C GLY A 165 -12.47 -20.65 1.66
N ARG A 166 -11.30 -20.11 1.29
CA ARG A 166 -10.02 -20.28 2.00
C ARG A 166 -9.51 -18.99 2.66
N GLY A 167 -10.25 -17.90 2.51
CA GLY A 167 -9.94 -16.60 3.10
C GLY A 167 -10.31 -16.52 4.57
N ASP A 168 -10.13 -15.34 5.15
CA ASP A 168 -10.29 -15.07 6.56
C ASP A 168 -10.94 -13.69 6.76
N THR A 169 -12.04 -13.66 7.49
CA THR A 169 -12.91 -12.49 7.59
C THR A 169 -12.61 -11.60 8.79
N ARG A 170 -11.49 -11.79 9.50
CA ARG A 170 -11.16 -11.00 10.69
C ARG A 170 -11.06 -9.50 10.42
N ASN A 171 -10.48 -9.13 9.27
CA ASN A 171 -10.40 -7.73 8.81
C ASN A 171 -11.50 -7.38 7.79
N LEU A 172 -12.59 -8.14 7.73
CA LEU A 172 -13.67 -7.93 6.76
C LEU A 172 -14.19 -6.48 6.78
N TYR A 173 -14.49 -5.93 7.96
CA TYR A 173 -15.06 -4.58 8.10
C TYR A 173 -14.08 -3.45 7.80
N THR A 174 -12.79 -3.75 7.72
CA THR A 174 -11.77 -2.78 7.30
C THR A 174 -11.82 -2.54 5.80
N PHE A 175 -12.09 -3.58 5.01
CA PHE A 175 -12.02 -3.55 3.54
C PHE A 175 -13.39 -3.67 2.86
N TRP A 176 -14.42 -4.07 3.60
CA TRP A 176 -15.78 -4.24 3.09
C TRP A 176 -16.76 -3.43 3.93
N ARG A 177 -17.71 -2.79 3.26
CA ARG A 177 -18.76 -1.97 3.88
C ARG A 177 -20.10 -2.65 3.79
N ARG A 178 -20.90 -2.56 4.85
CA ARG A 178 -22.26 -3.09 4.84
C ARG A 178 -23.19 -2.14 4.10
N VAL A 179 -23.98 -2.68 3.18
CA VAL A 179 -24.88 -1.85 2.36
C VAL A 179 -25.87 -1.06 3.21
N TRP A 180 -26.46 -1.68 4.23
CA TRP A 180 -27.46 -1.03 5.09
C TRP A 180 -26.89 0.05 6.02
N GLU A 181 -25.59 0.04 6.32
CA GLU A 181 -24.93 1.11 7.08
C GLU A 181 -24.71 2.34 6.19
N TRP A 182 -24.48 2.12 4.90
CA TRP A 182 -24.04 3.15 3.97
C TRP A 182 -25.10 3.58 2.95
N GLU A 183 -26.26 2.91 2.89
CA GLU A 183 -27.34 3.23 1.94
C GLU A 183 -27.85 4.66 2.08
N TYR A 184 -27.74 5.22 3.29
CA TYR A 184 -28.07 6.60 3.60
C TYR A 184 -27.23 7.62 2.81
N PHE A 185 -26.02 7.23 2.39
CA PHE A 185 -25.09 8.04 1.61
C PHE A 185 -25.23 7.82 0.09
N PHE A 186 -26.04 6.87 -0.40
CA PHE A 186 -26.10 6.57 -1.84
C PHE A 186 -26.61 7.76 -2.64
N THR A 187 -26.04 8.01 -3.82
CA THR A 187 -26.48 9.05 -4.77
C THR A 187 -26.97 8.40 -6.07
N PRO A 188 -27.53 9.17 -7.02
CA PRO A 188 -27.85 8.63 -8.34
C PRO A 188 -26.65 8.02 -9.07
N SER A 189 -25.45 8.63 -8.97
CA SER A 189 -24.23 8.11 -9.60
C SER A 189 -23.48 7.06 -8.78
N TRP A 190 -23.69 7.03 -7.46
CA TRP A 190 -23.08 6.07 -6.55
C TRP A 190 -24.15 5.32 -5.74
N ASN A 191 -24.64 4.23 -6.33
CA ASN A 191 -25.68 3.40 -5.75
C ASN A 191 -25.26 1.93 -5.74
N LEU A 192 -24.94 1.43 -4.56
CA LEU A 192 -24.47 0.05 -4.36
C LEU A 192 -25.60 -0.87 -3.88
N SER A 193 -26.85 -0.53 -4.19
CA SER A 193 -28.01 -1.34 -3.83
C SER A 193 -28.05 -2.71 -4.52
N SER A 194 -27.26 -2.91 -5.58
CA SER A 194 -27.06 -4.22 -6.20
C SER A 194 -26.45 -5.26 -5.25
N TYR A 195 -25.78 -4.81 -4.19
CA TYR A 195 -25.25 -5.68 -3.13
C TYR A 195 -26.30 -6.01 -2.05
N LYS A 196 -27.52 -5.43 -2.09
CA LYS A 196 -28.58 -5.77 -1.12
C LYS A 196 -29.08 -7.19 -1.34
N GLY A 197 -29.18 -7.95 -0.26
CA GLY A 197 -29.72 -9.31 -0.27
C GLY A 197 -28.87 -10.35 -1.01
N VAL A 198 -27.65 -10.02 -1.41
CA VAL A 198 -26.73 -10.95 -2.12
C VAL A 198 -25.37 -11.02 -1.43
N TYR A 199 -24.58 -12.02 -1.80
CA TYR A 199 -23.17 -12.09 -1.42
C TYR A 199 -22.35 -11.09 -2.24
N GLY A 200 -21.43 -10.41 -1.57
CA GLY A 200 -20.50 -9.48 -2.19
C GLY A 200 -19.52 -10.18 -3.12
N TRP A 201 -18.97 -9.39 -4.02
CA TRP A 201 -17.97 -9.80 -5.01
C TRP A 201 -16.92 -8.71 -5.14
N TYR A 202 -15.75 -9.08 -5.65
CA TYR A 202 -14.65 -8.18 -5.96
C TYR A 202 -14.12 -8.53 -7.35
N ASP A 203 -14.03 -7.54 -8.24
CA ASP A 203 -13.72 -7.79 -9.65
C ASP A 203 -14.64 -8.89 -10.23
N THR A 204 -14.08 -10.02 -10.68
CA THR A 204 -14.81 -11.20 -11.17
C THR A 204 -15.00 -12.30 -10.13
N TRP A 205 -14.51 -12.10 -8.91
CA TRP A 205 -14.52 -13.10 -7.83
C TRP A 205 -15.77 -12.96 -6.96
N SER A 206 -16.49 -14.06 -6.80
CA SER A 206 -17.64 -14.17 -5.89
C SER A 206 -17.71 -15.57 -5.30
N ASN A 207 -18.20 -15.70 -4.08
CA ASN A 207 -18.47 -17.01 -3.48
C ASN A 207 -19.84 -17.03 -2.79
N PRO A 208 -20.88 -17.56 -3.44
CA PRO A 208 -22.25 -17.51 -2.94
C PRO A 208 -22.55 -18.42 -1.73
N GLY A 209 -21.55 -18.89 -0.98
CA GLY A 209 -21.72 -19.70 0.23
C GLY A 209 -21.02 -19.17 1.49
N TYR A 210 -20.26 -18.08 1.37
CA TYR A 210 -19.43 -17.54 2.45
C TYR A 210 -19.62 -16.03 2.61
N ALA A 211 -18.75 -15.36 3.35
CA ALA A 211 -18.74 -13.91 3.38
C ALA A 211 -18.49 -13.31 1.96
N PRO A 212 -18.80 -12.03 1.75
CA PRO A 212 -19.49 -11.14 2.67
C PRO A 212 -20.93 -10.84 2.23
N PHE A 213 -21.92 -11.23 3.04
CA PHE A 213 -23.34 -11.05 2.71
C PHE A 213 -23.79 -9.59 2.92
N GLN A 214 -24.39 -8.99 1.90
CA GLN A 214 -24.83 -7.59 1.87
C GLN A 214 -23.72 -6.57 2.11
N MET A 215 -22.55 -6.82 1.53
CA MET A 215 -21.40 -5.94 1.64
C MET A 215 -20.75 -5.71 0.29
N TYR A 216 -20.14 -4.55 0.11
CA TYR A 216 -19.33 -4.21 -1.06
C TYR A 216 -17.87 -3.94 -0.64
N PRO A 217 -16.89 -4.27 -1.49
CA PRO A 217 -15.49 -3.97 -1.20
C PRO A 217 -15.23 -2.48 -1.42
N ILE A 218 -14.36 -1.85 -0.62
CA ILE A 218 -14.00 -0.43 -0.76
C ILE A 218 -13.33 -0.15 -2.11
N VAL A 219 -12.44 -1.04 -2.55
CA VAL A 219 -11.91 -1.05 -3.92
C VAL A 219 -12.81 -1.92 -4.77
N ASN A 220 -13.28 -1.42 -5.91
CA ASN A 220 -14.07 -2.19 -6.86
C ASN A 220 -13.21 -3.20 -7.62
N HIS A 221 -12.12 -2.71 -8.22
CA HIS A 221 -11.10 -3.51 -8.90
C HIS A 221 -9.82 -2.69 -9.14
N VAL A 222 -8.78 -3.37 -9.61
CA VAL A 222 -7.51 -2.78 -10.04
C VAL A 222 -7.25 -3.14 -11.49
N GLU A 223 -6.93 -2.14 -12.31
CA GLU A 223 -6.54 -2.29 -13.71
C GLU A 223 -5.04 -2.10 -13.87
N ILE A 224 -4.39 -2.91 -14.71
CA ILE A 224 -3.02 -2.66 -15.15
C ILE A 224 -3.10 -1.78 -16.40
N VAL A 225 -2.58 -0.56 -16.29
CA VAL A 225 -2.57 0.43 -17.39
C VAL A 225 -1.29 0.26 -18.23
N ASP A 226 -0.17 -0.01 -17.57
CA ASP A 226 1.11 -0.30 -18.21
C ASP A 226 1.85 -1.40 -17.43
N ASN A 227 2.20 -2.49 -18.14
CA ASN A 227 2.84 -3.66 -17.55
C ASN A 227 4.30 -3.75 -17.96
N ALA A 228 5.14 -2.96 -17.29
CA ALA A 228 6.59 -3.01 -17.44
C ALA A 228 7.21 -4.15 -16.60
N GLU A 229 8.41 -4.59 -16.98
CA GLU A 229 9.18 -5.60 -16.22
C GLU A 229 9.44 -5.14 -14.78
N SER A 230 9.79 -3.86 -14.61
CA SER A 230 9.89 -3.17 -13.33
C SER A 230 9.09 -1.86 -13.39
N GLY A 231 8.36 -1.54 -12.32
CA GLY A 231 7.47 -0.38 -12.28
C GLY A 231 6.18 -0.58 -13.09
N GLY A 232 5.86 0.36 -13.97
CA GLY A 232 4.60 0.39 -14.74
C GLY A 232 3.53 1.28 -14.10
N LYS A 233 2.27 1.08 -14.49
CA LYS A 233 1.14 1.90 -14.04
C LYS A 233 -0.08 1.05 -13.72
N ILE A 234 -0.71 1.31 -12.58
CA ILE A 234 -2.00 0.71 -12.19
C ILE A 234 -3.06 1.79 -11.99
N LYS A 235 -4.32 1.45 -12.24
CA LYS A 235 -5.49 2.25 -11.87
C LYS A 235 -6.31 1.51 -10.84
N VAL A 236 -6.63 2.17 -9.74
CA VAL A 236 -7.47 1.65 -8.66
C VAL A 236 -8.83 2.33 -8.77
N VAL A 237 -9.89 1.54 -8.91
CA VAL A 237 -11.27 2.02 -9.01
C VAL A 237 -11.99 1.72 -7.70
N PHE A 238 -12.67 2.71 -7.12
CA PHE A 238 -13.26 2.59 -5.79
C PHE A 238 -14.79 2.45 -5.85
N ASN A 239 -15.34 1.72 -4.89
CA ASN A 239 -16.76 1.71 -4.57
C ASN A 239 -17.08 2.63 -3.38
N ASP A 240 -16.14 3.37 -2.82
CA ASP A 240 -16.41 4.17 -1.62
C ASP A 240 -16.39 5.66 -1.94
N TRP A 241 -17.30 6.40 -1.31
CA TRP A 241 -17.39 7.86 -1.40
C TRP A 241 -16.62 8.46 -0.23
N ASN A 242 -15.34 8.13 -0.12
CA ASN A 242 -14.49 8.59 0.97
C ASN A 242 -13.32 9.40 0.39
N SER A 243 -13.18 10.65 0.82
CA SER A 243 -11.99 11.47 0.52
C SER A 243 -10.73 10.93 1.20
N ASP A 244 -10.91 10.19 2.29
CA ASP A 244 -9.86 9.69 3.17
C ASP A 244 -9.53 8.23 2.84
N ILE A 245 -9.99 7.72 1.69
CA ILE A 245 -9.82 6.32 1.31
C ILE A 245 -8.36 5.88 1.37
N ILE A 246 -7.43 6.80 1.11
CA ILE A 246 -5.99 6.53 1.12
C ILE A 246 -5.36 6.64 2.50
N THR A 247 -5.98 7.24 3.52
CA THR A 247 -5.44 7.08 4.88
C THR A 247 -5.66 5.65 5.39
N ASN A 248 -6.76 5.00 4.98
CA ASN A 248 -7.07 3.63 5.38
C ASN A 248 -6.50 2.56 4.43
N TRP A 249 -6.38 2.87 3.13
CA TRP A 249 -5.89 1.93 2.11
C TRP A 249 -4.48 2.27 1.61
N GLY A 250 -4.08 3.53 1.56
CA GLY A 250 -2.73 3.95 1.13
C GLY A 250 -1.59 3.22 1.82
N PRO A 251 -1.68 2.92 3.14
CA PRO A 251 -0.69 2.13 3.85
C PRO A 251 -0.74 0.63 3.56
N LEU A 252 -1.37 0.17 2.45
CA LEU A 252 -1.26 -1.22 2.02
C LEU A 252 0.20 -1.58 1.85
N ARG A 253 0.61 -2.68 2.45
CA ARG A 253 1.98 -3.15 2.46
C ARG A 253 2.13 -4.27 1.45
N TYR A 254 3.15 -4.16 0.62
CA TYR A 254 3.36 -5.08 -0.50
C TYR A 254 4.39 -6.15 -0.14
N ILE A 255 4.03 -7.40 -0.45
CA ILE A 255 4.84 -8.59 -0.25
C ILE A 255 5.14 -9.27 -1.60
N SER A 256 6.19 -10.08 -1.64
CA SER A 256 6.64 -10.76 -2.86
C SER A 256 5.61 -11.76 -3.38
N MET A 257 5.09 -11.53 -4.59
CA MET A 257 4.22 -12.48 -5.26
C MET A 257 4.90 -13.83 -5.52
N GLU A 258 6.22 -13.85 -5.75
CA GLU A 258 6.97 -15.08 -6.04
C GLU A 258 7.10 -15.95 -4.79
N THR A 259 7.51 -15.35 -3.67
CA THR A 259 7.61 -16.06 -2.39
C THR A 259 6.23 -16.55 -1.92
N TYR A 260 5.16 -15.78 -2.13
CA TYR A 260 3.82 -16.05 -1.59
C TYR A 260 2.80 -16.55 -2.63
N ALA A 261 3.24 -17.13 -3.74
CA ALA A 261 2.34 -17.58 -4.81
C ALA A 261 1.23 -18.53 -4.29
N ASP A 262 1.56 -19.42 -3.33
CA ASP A 262 0.63 -20.37 -2.71
C ASP A 262 -0.32 -19.76 -1.65
N TYR A 263 -0.21 -18.44 -1.42
CA TYR A 263 -1.00 -17.71 -0.44
C TYR A 263 -1.97 -16.73 -1.11
N TRP A 264 -2.20 -16.83 -2.42
CA TRP A 264 -3.10 -15.95 -3.17
C TRP A 264 -4.48 -15.72 -2.51
N ASP A 265 -5.05 -16.76 -1.90
CA ASP A 265 -6.42 -16.76 -1.41
C ASP A 265 -6.56 -17.17 0.06
N ARG A 266 -5.44 -17.18 0.80
CA ARG A 266 -5.39 -17.50 2.24
C ARG A 266 -4.37 -16.63 2.97
N GLY A 267 -4.62 -16.36 4.24
CA GLY A 267 -3.70 -15.57 5.08
C GLY A 267 -2.34 -16.24 5.31
N ILE A 268 -1.31 -15.45 5.62
CA ILE A 268 0.00 -15.94 6.10
C ILE A 268 0.02 -15.87 7.63
N TYR A 269 -0.21 -17.03 8.25
CA TYR A 269 -0.32 -17.16 9.70
C TYR A 269 1.08 -17.26 10.30
N GLY A 270 1.35 -16.51 11.38
CA GLY A 270 2.48 -16.80 12.24
C GLY A 270 2.17 -18.02 13.10
N HIS A 271 3.21 -18.76 13.46
CA HIS A 271 3.16 -19.95 14.35
C HIS A 271 2.58 -21.22 13.78
N ASP A 272 2.41 -21.35 12.47
CA ASP A 272 2.20 -22.67 11.88
C ASP A 272 3.57 -23.35 11.68
N PRO A 273 3.96 -24.34 12.51
CA PRO A 273 5.23 -25.05 12.34
C PRO A 273 5.28 -25.88 11.06
N SER A 274 4.15 -26.06 10.37
CA SER A 274 4.08 -26.69 9.05
C SER A 274 4.28 -25.70 7.90
N ASP A 275 4.31 -24.40 8.17
CA ASP A 275 4.52 -23.35 7.19
C ASP A 275 6.01 -22.97 7.09
N PRO A 276 6.66 -23.18 5.92
CA PRO A 276 8.08 -22.91 5.75
C PRO A 276 8.43 -21.41 5.68
N ILE A 277 7.46 -20.49 5.60
CA ILE A 277 7.72 -19.05 5.42
C ILE A 277 7.16 -18.24 6.60
N PRO A 278 7.89 -18.16 7.73
CA PRO A 278 7.35 -17.57 8.95
C PRO A 278 7.57 -16.05 9.05
N HIS A 279 7.77 -15.33 7.94
CA HIS A 279 8.06 -13.89 8.00
C HIS A 279 7.78 -13.19 6.68
N MET A 280 7.63 -11.86 6.70
CA MET A 280 7.41 -11.04 5.51
C MET A 280 8.65 -10.98 4.60
N VAL A 281 8.42 -11.02 3.29
CA VAL A 281 9.40 -10.74 2.23
C VAL A 281 8.87 -9.55 1.46
N GLY A 282 9.42 -8.37 1.73
CA GLY A 282 8.93 -7.10 1.23
C GLY A 282 10.02 -6.31 0.49
N THR A 283 9.80 -5.00 0.36
CA THR A 283 10.75 -4.05 -0.26
C THR A 283 11.30 -3.05 0.76
N GLY A 284 11.05 -3.28 2.06
CA GLY A 284 11.45 -2.37 3.12
C GLY A 284 12.96 -2.29 3.31
N PRO A 285 13.45 -1.28 4.04
CA PRO A 285 14.89 -1.10 4.29
C PRO A 285 15.51 -2.16 5.20
N TYR A 286 14.70 -2.95 5.92
CA TYR A 286 15.17 -4.01 6.81
C TYR A 286 14.62 -5.37 6.37
N ILE A 287 15.38 -6.44 6.64
CA ILE A 287 14.98 -7.82 6.37
C ILE A 287 14.79 -8.50 7.72
N TYR A 288 13.74 -9.30 7.84
CA TYR A 288 13.53 -10.09 9.04
C TYR A 288 14.61 -11.18 9.20
N GLU A 289 15.35 -11.15 10.31
CA GLU A 289 16.34 -12.20 10.63
C GLU A 289 15.76 -13.33 11.49
N GLY A 290 14.81 -13.04 12.38
CA GLY A 290 14.24 -14.04 13.29
C GLY A 290 13.48 -13.46 14.48
N HIS A 291 12.70 -14.32 15.15
CA HIS A 291 11.94 -13.98 16.34
C HIS A 291 12.17 -15.04 17.43
N ASN A 292 12.35 -14.62 18.67
CA ASN A 292 12.57 -15.50 19.82
C ASN A 292 11.52 -15.24 20.91
N GLU A 293 10.46 -16.06 20.91
CA GLU A 293 9.38 -15.96 21.90
C GLU A 293 9.83 -16.37 23.31
N ALA A 294 10.76 -17.31 23.42
CA ALA A 294 11.20 -17.86 24.71
C ALA A 294 11.94 -16.84 25.58
N ALA A 295 12.46 -15.77 24.98
CA ALA A 295 13.16 -14.69 25.67
C ALA A 295 12.27 -13.47 25.98
N GLY A 296 11.00 -13.48 25.57
CA GLY A 296 10.11 -12.32 25.70
C GLY A 296 10.55 -11.10 24.88
N GLY A 297 11.34 -11.29 23.82
CA GLY A 297 11.83 -10.21 22.96
C GLY A 297 12.36 -10.69 21.61
N GLY A 298 11.88 -10.07 20.53
CA GLY A 298 12.35 -10.30 19.16
C GLY A 298 13.53 -9.38 18.77
N SER A 299 14.29 -9.79 17.75
CA SER A 299 15.28 -8.94 17.06
C SER A 299 14.79 -8.61 15.66
N MET A 300 15.13 -7.41 15.17
CA MET A 300 15.01 -6.99 13.78
C MET A 300 16.37 -6.49 13.30
#